data_AF-A0A945QG30-F1
#
_entry.id   AF-A0A945QG30-F1
#
_cell.length_a   1.000
_cell.length_b   1.000
_cell.length_c   1.000
_cell.angle_alpha   90.00
_cell.angle_beta   90.00
_cell.angle_gamma   90.00
#
_symmetry.space_group_name_H-M   'P 1'
#
loop_
_entity.id
_entity.type
_entity.pdbx_description
1 polymer ?
#
loop_
_entity_poly.entity_id
_entity_poly.type
_entity_poly.pdbx_seq_one_letter_code
_entity_poly.pdbx_strand_id
1 'polypeptide(L)' 'MRTEDNELLTKVGPGTPMGNLMRHYWFPILKSDELKADGSPLRFRLLGEDLLAFRDSEGQVG' A
#
# COMPACT_ATOMS: atom_id res chain seq x y z
N MET A 1 -7.34 25.82 11.32
CA MET A 1 -6.30 25.04 10.62
C MET A 1 -5.96 25.79 9.34
N ARG A 2 -4.68 26.02 9.05
CA ARG A 2 -4.28 26.70 7.80
C ARG A 2 -4.30 25.71 6.64
N THR A 3 -4.41 26.21 5.40
CA THR A 3 -4.35 25.37 4.20
C THR A 3 -3.03 24.58 4.12
N GLU A 4 -1.93 25.24 4.46
CA GLU A 4 -0.58 24.65 4.50
C GLU A 4 -0.51 23.45 5.47
N ASP A 5 -1.09 23.58 6.67
CA ASP A 5 -1.15 22.50 7.66
C ASP A 5 -1.93 21.29 7.11
N ASN A 6 -3.04 21.56 6.41
CA ASN A 6 -3.86 20.52 5.82
C ASN A 6 -3.10 19.77 4.72
N GLU A 7 -2.42 20.50 3.83
CA GLU A 7 -1.62 19.88 2.76
C GLU A 7 -0.49 19.03 3.31
N LEU A 8 0.21 19.53 4.35
CA LEU A 8 1.28 18.81 5.03
C LEU A 8 0.79 17.49 5.65
N LEU A 9 -0.38 17.49 6.29
CA LEU A 9 -0.87 16.35 7.07
C LEU A 9 -1.70 15.35 6.26
N THR A 10 -2.40 15.78 5.21
CA THR A 10 -3.44 14.95 4.55
C THR A 10 -3.03 14.40 3.19
N LYS A 11 -2.01 14.97 2.54
CA LYS A 11 -1.52 14.47 1.26
C LYS A 11 -0.53 13.34 1.52
N VAL A 12 -0.90 12.12 1.10
CA VAL A 12 -0.15 10.88 1.37
C VAL A 12 0.46 10.23 0.12
N GLY A 13 0.31 10.89 -1.04
CA GLY A 13 0.84 10.41 -2.31
C GLY A 13 2.38 10.44 -2.38
N PRO A 14 2.97 9.93 -3.47
CA PRO A 14 4.42 9.96 -3.67
C PRO A 14 5.00 11.38 -3.57
N GLY A 15 6.14 11.53 -2.89
CA GLY A 15 6.84 12.82 -2.75
C GLY A 15 6.24 13.80 -1.73
N THR A 16 5.12 13.47 -1.10
CA THR A 16 4.52 14.30 -0.03
C THR A 16 5.19 14.03 1.31
N PRO A 17 5.31 15.02 2.23
CA PRO A 17 5.93 14.79 3.54
C PRO A 17 5.25 13.67 4.33
N MET A 18 3.92 13.67 4.41
CA MET A 18 3.17 12.61 5.09
C MET A 18 3.27 11.27 4.35
N GLY A 19 3.23 11.26 3.01
CA GLY A 19 3.43 10.04 2.23
C GLY A 19 4.81 9.41 2.48
N ASN A 20 5.87 10.21 2.59
CA ASN A 20 7.21 9.74 2.92
C ASN A 20 7.27 9.19 4.34
N LEU A 21 6.62 9.86 5.30
CA LEU A 21 6.52 9.38 6.68
C LEU A 21 5.83 8.01 6.74
N MET A 22 4.67 7.86 6.08
CA MET A 22 3.87 6.63 6.10
C MET A 22 4.62 5.42 5.54
N ARG A 23 5.50 5.59 4.53
CA ARG A 23 6.31 4.50 3.95
C ARG A 23 7.33 3.88 4.91
N HIS A 24 7.56 4.49 6.07
CA HIS A 24 8.38 3.90 7.13
C HIS A 24 7.60 2.89 8.01
N TYR A 25 6.31 2.67 7.74
CA TYR A 25 5.44 1.79 8.51
C TYR A 25 4.83 0.69 7.66
N TRP A 26 4.55 -0.44 8.30
CA TRP A 26 3.83 -1.57 7.70
C TRP A 26 2.31 -1.37 7.76
N PHE A 27 1.63 -1.73 6.67
CA PHE A 27 0.17 -1.70 6.56
C PHE A 27 -0.39 -3.08 6.25
N PRO A 28 -1.41 -3.55 6.98
CA PRO A 28 -2.19 -4.72 6.56
C PRO A 28 -3.18 -4.30 5.47
N ILE A 29 -3.03 -4.84 4.26
CA ILE A 29 -3.85 -4.43 3.08
C ILE A 29 -4.84 -5.51 2.65
N LEU A 30 -4.43 -6.78 2.70
CA LEU A 30 -5.21 -7.92 2.24
C LEU A 30 -5.16 -9.03 3.29
N LYS A 31 -6.17 -9.89 3.30
CA LYS A 31 -6.13 -11.13 4.07
C LYS A 31 -5.32 -12.18 3.30
N SER A 32 -4.64 -13.03 4.05
CA SER A 32 -3.78 -14.10 3.49
C SER A 32 -4.56 -15.10 2.64
N ASP A 33 -5.83 -15.36 2.96
CA ASP A 33 -6.72 -16.30 2.26
C ASP A 33 -7.31 -15.76 0.95
N GLU A 34 -7.21 -14.46 0.70
CA GLU A 34 -7.54 -13.86 -0.60
C GLU A 34 -6.51 -14.21 -1.67
N LEU A 35 -5.27 -14.56 -1.27
CA LEU A 35 -4.18 -14.94 -2.16
C LEU A 35 -4.02 -16.47 -2.22
N LYS A 36 -4.39 -17.05 -3.36
CA LYS A 36 -4.18 -18.46 -3.67
C LYS A 36 -2.82 -18.69 -4.32
N ALA A 37 -2.13 -19.77 -3.95
CA ALA A 37 -0.87 -20.17 -4.58
C ALA A 37 -1.09 -20.41 -6.07
N ASP A 38 -0.23 -19.82 -6.91
CA ASP A 38 -0.35 -19.79 -8.38
C ASP A 38 -1.71 -19.26 -8.89
N GLY A 39 -2.42 -18.51 -8.04
CA GLY A 39 -3.69 -17.88 -8.36
C GLY A 39 -3.50 -16.56 -9.11
N SER A 40 -4.62 -15.96 -9.52
CA SER A 40 -4.60 -14.63 -10.11
C SER A 40 -4.10 -13.58 -9.10
N PRO A 41 -3.09 -12.76 -9.44
CA PRO A 41 -2.66 -11.66 -8.61
C PRO A 41 -3.79 -10.66 -8.34
N LEU A 42 -3.79 -10.08 -7.14
CA LEU A 42 -4.73 -9.02 -6.75
C LEU A 42 -4.11 -7.65 -6.96
N ARG A 43 -4.86 -6.76 -7.62
CA ARG A 43 -4.48 -5.35 -7.81
C ARG A 43 -5.07 -4.52 -6.68
N PHE A 44 -4.26 -3.65 -6.11
CA PHE A 44 -4.72 -2.71 -5.09
C PHE A 44 -3.94 -1.40 -5.18
N ARG A 45 -4.47 -0.34 -4.56
CA ARG A 45 -3.81 0.97 -4.48
C ARG A 45 -3.47 1.31 -3.04
N LEU A 46 -2.20 1.62 -2.79
CA LEU A 46 -1.70 2.03 -1.47
C LEU A 46 -0.86 3.29 -1.61
N LEU A 47 -1.11 4.31 -0.76
CA LEU A 47 -0.36 5.57 -0.75
C LEU A 47 -0.19 6.24 -2.14
N GLY A 48 -1.21 6.09 -2.99
CA GLY A 48 -1.24 6.65 -4.35
C GLY A 48 -0.54 5.81 -5.42
N GLU A 49 -0.06 4.62 -5.08
CA GLU A 49 0.65 3.71 -6.00
C GLU A 49 -0.18 2.45 -6.26
N ASP A 50 -0.21 2.00 -7.52
CA ASP A 50 -0.86 0.74 -7.91
C ASP A 50 0.11 -0.41 -7.73
N LEU A 51 -0.28 -1.38 -6.90
CA LEU A 51 0.52 -2.53 -6.50
C LEU A 51 -0.19 -3.83 -6.86
N LEU A 52 0.61 -4.90 -6.92
CA LEU A 52 0.16 -6.26 -7.12
C LEU A 52 0.56 -7.09 -5.90
N ALA A 53 -0.38 -7.89 -5.41
CA ALA A 53 -0.11 -8.94 -4.42
C ALA A 53 -0.36 -10.30 -5.07
N PHE A 54 0.52 -11.25 -4.81
CA PHE A 54 0.41 -12.62 -5.29
C PHE A 54 0.91 -13.60 -4.22
N ARG A 55 0.62 -14.88 -4.44
CA ARG A 55 1.23 -15.98 -3.71
C ARG A 55 1.90 -16.91 -4.70
N ASP A 56 3.21 -17.11 -4.53
CA ASP A 56 3.99 -17.96 -5.43
C ASP A 56 3.72 -19.46 -5.21
N SER A 57 4.37 -20.29 -6.02
CA SER A 57 4.22 -21.75 -5.98
C SER A 57 4.76 -22.38 -4.69
N GLU A 58 5.65 -21.68 -3.97
CA GLU A 58 6.16 -22.08 -2.64
C GLU A 58 5.27 -21.59 -1.50
N GLY A 59 4.17 -20.88 -1.84
CA GLY A 59 3.21 -20.36 -0.88
C GLY A 59 3.63 -19.04 -0.22
N GLN A 60 4.71 -18.40 -0.67
CA GLN A 60 5.17 -17.11 -0.13
C GLN A 60 4.36 -15.95 -0.72
N VAL A 61 4.10 -14.94 0.11
CA VAL A 61 3.37 -13.72 -0.27
C VAL A 61 4.36 -12.67 -0.77
N GLY A 62 4.04 -12.04 -1.90
CA GLY A 62 4.83 -10.98 -2.54
C GLY A 62 3.98 -9.94 -3.23
#